data_AF-A0A2N6L8N6-F1
#
_entry.id   AF-A0A2N6L8N6-F1
#
_cell.length_a   1.000
_cell.length_b   1.000
_cell.length_c   1.000
_cell.angle_alpha   90.00
_cell.angle_beta   90.00
_cell.angle_gamma   90.00
#
_symmetry.space_group_name_H-M   'P 1'
#
loop_
_entity.id
_entity.type
_entity.pdbx_description
1 polymer ?
#
loop_
_entity_poly.entity_id
_entity_poly.type
_entity_poly.pdbx_seq_one_letter_code
_entity_poly.pdbx_strand_id
1 'polypeptide(L)'
;MTDIRKLINQLAAQENNLSATQFIAPCVRGGKVRTKVAGIIYTFTPKPRNFEGWGIFQPADEKIAAVVEEPSFPQIAEYLQLLKPLRLRLAYPLRSQTWLAYPVNEADMRQRCGYCQPIAVNLVTEGAKFETIIARTDGAAWWFDECDRRADPLITDKLREQLKQVTPPEKLHFRRLTPEMRTVYEIVAQQAKEFAALQQQRRDEKLLQQALQMGGGELHEFVDRQDHWIVEWTTADGERHTSAISKTDLTVMSAGICLSGEDEKFDLQSLVGIVEQRYE
;
A
#
# COMPACT_ATOMS: atom_id res chain seq x y z
N MET A 1 45.47 -24.68 -9.11
CA MET A 1 44.09 -25.23 -9.19
C MET A 1 43.61 -25.47 -7.78
N THR A 2 42.56 -24.77 -7.34
CA THR A 2 41.95 -24.96 -6.03
C THR A 2 41.38 -26.38 -5.97
N ASP A 3 41.82 -27.18 -5.02
CA ASP A 3 41.41 -28.58 -4.87
C ASP A 3 39.93 -28.63 -4.46
N ILE A 4 39.07 -29.03 -5.40
CA ILE A 4 37.61 -29.10 -5.22
C ILE A 4 37.25 -29.94 -3.98
N ARG A 5 38.04 -30.98 -3.65
CA ARG A 5 37.78 -31.81 -2.47
C ARG A 5 38.04 -31.06 -1.17
N LYS A 6 39.03 -30.17 -1.14
CA LYS A 6 39.28 -29.30 0.02
C LYS A 6 38.12 -28.32 0.24
N LEU A 7 37.58 -27.75 -0.84
CA LEU A 7 36.39 -26.89 -0.78
C LEU A 7 35.17 -27.64 -0.25
N ILE A 8 34.90 -28.87 -0.75
CA ILE A 8 33.79 -29.70 -0.28
C ILE A 8 33.94 -30.03 1.21
N ASN A 9 35.15 -30.40 1.65
CA ASN A 9 35.39 -30.71 3.07
C ASN A 9 35.26 -29.46 3.97
N GLN A 10 35.66 -28.29 3.49
CA GLN A 10 35.48 -27.02 4.22
C GLN A 10 33.99 -26.66 4.36
N LEU A 11 33.20 -26.85 3.29
CA LEU A 11 31.76 -26.66 3.31
C LEU A 11 31.07 -27.63 4.29
N ALA A 12 31.41 -28.92 4.24
CA ALA A 12 30.86 -29.92 5.15
C ALA A 12 31.20 -29.62 6.62
N ALA A 13 32.42 -29.14 6.91
CA ALA A 13 32.79 -28.72 8.27
C ALA A 13 31.98 -27.50 8.75
N GLN A 14 31.71 -26.55 7.85
CA GLN A 14 30.90 -25.37 8.17
C GLN A 14 29.41 -25.70 8.33
N GLU A 15 28.88 -26.63 7.54
CA GLU A 15 27.53 -27.18 7.69
C GLU A 15 27.38 -27.94 9.02
N ASN A 16 28.37 -28.73 9.42
CA ASN A 16 28.35 -29.40 10.72
C ASN A 16 28.30 -28.39 11.87
N ASN A 17 29.06 -27.29 11.77
CA ASN A 17 29.03 -26.22 12.76
C ASN A 17 27.72 -25.42 12.77
N LEU A 18 27.00 -25.35 11.64
CA LEU A 18 25.73 -24.64 11.53
C LEU A 18 24.68 -25.19 12.52
N SER A 19 24.61 -26.51 12.70
CA SER A 19 23.71 -27.15 13.67
C SER A 19 23.96 -26.73 15.12
N ALA A 20 25.20 -26.35 15.44
CA ALA A 20 25.61 -25.88 16.76
C ALA A 20 25.60 -24.34 16.89
N THR A 21 25.33 -23.61 15.80
CA THR A 21 25.41 -22.15 15.77
C THR A 21 24.04 -21.52 15.94
N GLN A 22 23.93 -20.62 16.92
CA GLN A 22 22.76 -19.77 17.10
C GLN A 22 22.85 -18.54 16.19
N PHE A 23 21.71 -18.08 15.67
CA PHE A 23 21.65 -16.89 14.85
C PHE A 23 20.39 -16.08 15.13
N ILE A 24 20.50 -14.76 15.00
CA ILE A 24 19.36 -13.86 15.12
C ILE A 24 18.69 -13.70 13.76
N ALA A 25 17.37 -13.79 13.73
CA ALA A 25 16.60 -13.47 12.54
C ALA A 25 15.23 -12.88 12.91
N PRO A 26 14.70 -11.95 12.09
CA PRO A 26 13.30 -11.56 12.17
C PRO A 26 12.43 -12.63 11.50
N CYS A 27 11.21 -12.82 12.01
CA CYS A 27 10.24 -13.73 11.44
C CYS A 27 8.85 -13.12 11.47
N VAL A 28 8.19 -13.04 10.32
CA VAL A 28 6.75 -12.78 10.24
C VAL A 28 5.96 -14.07 10.44
N ARG A 29 4.70 -13.97 10.86
CA ARG A 29 3.86 -15.15 11.08
C ARG A 29 3.75 -16.02 9.82
N GLY A 30 4.16 -17.29 9.93
CA GLY A 30 4.18 -18.23 8.82
C GLY A 30 5.33 -18.03 7.83
N GLY A 31 6.27 -17.13 8.15
CA GLY A 31 7.50 -16.89 7.41
C GLY A 31 8.56 -17.98 7.62
N LYS A 32 9.69 -17.77 6.97
CA LYS A 32 10.90 -18.59 7.12
C LYS A 32 12.03 -17.70 7.63
N VAL A 33 12.96 -18.30 8.36
CA VAL A 33 14.16 -17.62 8.86
C VAL A 33 15.36 -18.01 8.02
N ARG A 34 16.29 -17.08 7.86
CA ARG A 34 17.48 -17.28 7.02
C ARG A 34 18.74 -16.88 7.75
N THR A 35 19.81 -17.62 7.50
CA THR A 35 21.16 -17.27 7.92
C THR A 35 22.13 -17.51 6.78
N LYS A 36 23.26 -16.80 6.79
CA LYS A 36 24.30 -16.91 5.77
C LYS A 36 25.57 -17.45 6.40
N VAL A 37 26.01 -18.63 5.98
CA VAL A 37 27.28 -19.22 6.39
C VAL A 37 28.14 -19.44 5.15
N ALA A 38 29.35 -18.86 5.16
CA ALA A 38 30.32 -18.98 4.07
C ALA A 38 29.79 -18.66 2.66
N GLY A 39 28.87 -17.70 2.55
CA GLY A 39 28.28 -17.32 1.27
C GLY A 39 26.98 -18.03 0.93
N ILE A 40 26.65 -19.12 1.61
CA ILE A 40 25.45 -19.93 1.36
C ILE A 40 24.32 -19.48 2.28
N ILE A 41 23.13 -19.30 1.70
CA ILE A 41 21.91 -18.92 2.45
C ILE A 41 21.17 -20.20 2.83
N TYR A 42 21.06 -20.45 4.13
CA TYR A 42 20.25 -21.51 4.68
C TYR A 42 18.89 -20.95 5.06
N THR A 43 17.82 -21.66 4.70
CA THR A 43 16.45 -21.23 4.94
C THR A 43 15.70 -22.28 5.76
N PHE A 44 15.24 -21.89 6.94
CA PHE A 44 14.57 -22.78 7.88
C PHE A 44 13.12 -22.36 8.12
N THR A 45 12.29 -23.35 8.40
CA THR A 45 10.95 -23.16 8.97
C THR A 45 11.11 -23.00 10.49
N PRO A 46 10.60 -21.91 11.10
CA PRO A 46 10.72 -21.72 12.54
C PRO A 46 9.89 -22.77 13.30
N LYS A 47 10.40 -23.19 14.45
CA LYS A 47 9.65 -23.98 15.46
C LYS A 47 9.55 -23.15 16.74
N PRO A 48 8.33 -22.78 17.19
CA PRO A 48 7.03 -23.17 16.65
C PRO A 48 6.68 -22.48 15.31
N ARG A 49 5.86 -23.14 14.48
CA ARG A 49 5.54 -22.68 13.10
C ARG A 49 4.80 -21.33 13.05
N ASN A 50 4.12 -20.97 14.11
CA ASN A 50 3.38 -19.71 14.26
C ASN A 50 4.20 -18.60 14.93
N PHE A 51 5.50 -18.78 15.12
CA PHE A 51 6.36 -17.73 15.66
C PHE A 51 6.31 -16.45 14.81
N GLU A 52 6.24 -15.31 15.49
CA GLU A 52 6.25 -13.97 14.91
C GLU A 52 7.05 -13.06 15.85
N GLY A 53 8.08 -12.38 15.34
CA GLY A 53 8.98 -11.56 16.14
C GLY A 53 10.45 -11.75 15.78
N TRP A 54 11.31 -11.22 16.64
CA TRP A 54 12.75 -11.47 16.60
C TRP A 54 13.08 -12.69 17.46
N GLY A 55 13.90 -13.61 16.94
CA GLY A 55 14.29 -14.81 17.66
C GLY A 55 15.78 -15.10 17.51
N ILE A 56 16.36 -15.69 18.55
CA ILE A 56 17.61 -16.44 18.47
C ILE A 56 17.23 -17.87 18.10
N PHE A 57 17.64 -18.28 16.92
CA PHE A 57 17.31 -19.58 16.34
C PHE A 57 18.52 -20.50 16.37
N GLN A 58 18.26 -21.79 16.60
CA GLN A 58 19.23 -22.84 16.40
C GLN A 58 18.66 -23.89 15.42
N PRO A 59 19.40 -24.25 14.36
CA PRO A 59 18.98 -25.33 13.46
C PRO A 59 18.80 -26.64 14.23
N ALA A 60 17.61 -27.23 14.14
CA ALA A 60 17.33 -28.56 14.66
C ALA A 60 17.62 -29.64 13.60
N ASP A 61 17.40 -29.29 12.32
CA ASP A 61 17.75 -30.09 11.14
C ASP A 61 17.96 -29.16 9.93
N GLU A 62 18.13 -29.72 8.73
CA GLU A 62 18.35 -28.98 7.48
C GLU A 62 17.23 -28.02 7.07
N LYS A 63 16.02 -28.19 7.63
CA LYS A 63 14.79 -27.48 7.22
C LYS A 63 14.10 -26.74 8.37
N ILE A 64 14.46 -27.04 9.61
CA ILE A 64 13.81 -26.53 10.81
C ILE A 64 14.84 -25.87 11.72
N ALA A 65 14.50 -24.67 12.22
CA ALA A 65 15.25 -24.01 13.28
C ALA A 65 14.32 -23.72 14.45
N ALA A 66 14.71 -24.15 15.65
CA ALA A 66 13.97 -23.92 16.87
C ALA A 66 14.32 -22.55 17.44
N VAL A 67 13.32 -21.84 17.95
CA VAL A 67 13.54 -20.64 18.76
C VAL A 67 14.14 -21.10 20.08
N VAL A 68 15.31 -20.57 20.42
CA VAL A 68 15.98 -20.80 21.70
C VAL A 68 15.46 -19.78 22.72
N GLU A 69 15.53 -18.51 22.36
CA GLU A 69 15.08 -17.38 23.18
C GLU A 69 14.83 -16.13 22.32
N GLU A 70 14.26 -15.09 22.93
CA GLU A 70 14.11 -13.79 22.30
C GLU A 70 15.41 -12.97 22.48
N PRO A 71 15.93 -12.33 21.42
CA PRO A 71 17.11 -11.48 21.52
C PRO A 71 16.79 -10.21 22.31
N SER A 72 17.79 -9.72 23.03
CA SER A 72 17.73 -8.43 23.71
C SER A 72 17.66 -7.26 22.70
N PHE A 73 17.13 -6.11 23.13
CA PHE A 73 17.09 -4.91 22.29
C PHE A 73 18.46 -4.49 21.70
N PRO A 74 19.59 -4.54 22.44
CA PRO A 74 20.90 -4.26 21.86
C PRO A 74 21.28 -5.21 20.72
N GLN A 75 20.98 -6.51 20.84
CA GLN A 75 21.27 -7.49 19.80
C GLN A 75 20.43 -7.25 18.53
N ILE A 76 19.15 -6.88 18.70
CA ILE A 76 18.29 -6.47 17.58
C ILE A 76 18.86 -5.21 16.91
N ALA A 77 19.27 -4.22 17.70
CA ALA A 77 19.86 -2.98 17.18
C ALA A 77 21.16 -3.25 16.40
N GLU A 78 22.05 -4.11 16.91
CA GLU A 78 23.27 -4.54 16.21
C GLU A 78 22.95 -5.21 14.86
N TYR A 79 21.96 -6.11 14.84
CA TYR A 79 21.50 -6.73 13.60
C TYR A 79 20.99 -5.68 12.61
N LEU A 80 20.12 -4.79 13.06
CA LEU A 80 19.51 -3.74 12.24
C LEU A 80 20.54 -2.75 11.71
N GLN A 81 21.59 -2.42 12.47
CA GLN A 81 22.66 -1.52 12.02
C GLN A 81 23.38 -2.01 10.75
N LEU A 82 23.37 -3.31 10.46
CA LEU A 82 23.91 -3.89 9.22
C LEU A 82 23.06 -3.55 7.98
N LEU A 83 21.81 -3.14 8.18
CA LEU A 83 20.83 -2.86 7.13
C LEU A 83 20.70 -1.35 6.88
N LYS A 84 20.32 -0.99 5.66
CA LYS A 84 20.19 0.43 5.25
C LYS A 84 18.87 1.03 5.78
N PRO A 85 18.90 2.16 6.52
CA PRO A 85 17.71 2.77 7.10
C PRO A 85 16.99 3.71 6.14
N LEU A 86 15.65 3.74 6.13
CA LEU A 86 14.82 4.67 5.37
C LEU A 86 13.72 5.22 6.28
N ARG A 87 13.43 6.52 6.16
CA ARG A 87 12.33 7.15 6.90
C ARG A 87 11.02 6.93 6.19
N LEU A 88 10.06 6.35 6.89
CA LEU A 88 8.73 6.05 6.39
C LEU A 88 7.69 6.68 7.31
N ARG A 89 6.52 7.00 6.78
CA ARG A 89 5.36 7.41 7.57
C ARG A 89 4.34 6.29 7.59
N LEU A 90 3.92 5.89 8.79
CA LEU A 90 2.93 4.84 8.98
C LEU A 90 1.55 5.28 8.49
N ALA A 91 0.88 4.42 7.74
CA ALA A 91 -0.51 4.61 7.32
C ALA A 91 -1.46 3.85 8.26
N TYR A 92 -1.62 2.54 8.07
CA TYR A 92 -2.52 1.70 8.86
C TYR A 92 -1.98 0.27 9.02
N PRO A 93 -2.40 -0.46 10.06
CA PRO A 93 -2.01 -1.86 10.24
C PRO A 93 -2.66 -2.74 9.17
N LEU A 94 -1.87 -3.63 8.57
CA LEU A 94 -2.34 -4.63 7.60
C LEU A 94 -2.78 -5.91 8.32
N ARG A 95 -1.86 -6.54 9.06
CA ARG A 95 -2.09 -7.75 9.84
C ARG A 95 -1.02 -7.92 10.91
N SER A 96 -1.40 -8.38 12.09
CA SER A 96 -0.48 -8.55 13.24
C SER A 96 0.38 -7.29 13.43
N GLN A 97 1.72 -7.41 13.45
CA GLN A 97 2.65 -6.30 13.61
C GLN A 97 3.14 -5.74 12.25
N THR A 98 2.39 -5.97 11.18
CA THR A 98 2.72 -5.45 9.84
C THR A 98 1.87 -4.24 9.53
N TRP A 99 2.52 -3.15 9.14
CA TRP A 99 1.87 -1.89 8.78
C TRP A 99 2.16 -1.52 7.32
N LEU A 100 1.19 -0.87 6.69
CA LEU A 100 1.46 -0.16 5.45
C LEU A 100 2.10 1.19 5.80
N ALA A 101 3.16 1.56 5.08
CA ALA A 101 3.86 2.82 5.23
C ALA A 101 4.23 3.41 3.86
N TYR A 102 4.53 4.69 3.83
CA TYR A 102 4.96 5.40 2.62
C TYR A 102 6.27 6.17 2.89
N PRO A 103 7.18 6.33 1.91
CA PRO A 103 8.39 7.12 2.10
C PRO A 103 8.09 8.57 2.51
N VAL A 104 8.87 9.09 3.46
CA VAL A 104 8.84 10.53 3.81
C VAL A 104 9.48 11.38 2.71
N ASN A 105 10.34 10.77 1.88
CA ASN A 105 10.97 11.39 0.73
C ASN A 105 10.99 10.40 -0.43
N GLU A 106 10.18 10.66 -1.46
CA GLU A 106 10.09 9.76 -2.62
C GLU A 106 11.39 9.71 -3.43
N ALA A 107 12.12 10.82 -3.53
CA ALA A 107 13.37 10.88 -4.27
C ALA A 107 14.46 10.02 -3.62
N ASP A 108 14.58 10.04 -2.29
CA ASP A 108 15.50 9.17 -1.55
C ASP A 108 15.17 7.68 -1.78
N MET A 109 13.88 7.33 -1.75
CA MET A 109 13.44 5.96 -2.03
C MET A 109 13.76 5.54 -3.47
N ARG A 110 13.45 6.37 -4.48
CA ARG A 110 13.76 6.09 -5.89
C ARG A 110 15.25 5.89 -6.10
N GLN A 111 16.09 6.76 -5.54
CA GLN A 111 17.54 6.68 -5.71
C GLN A 111 18.14 5.41 -5.09
N ARG A 112 17.60 4.96 -3.95
CA ARG A 112 18.16 3.84 -3.19
C ARG A 112 17.58 2.48 -3.55
N CYS A 113 16.32 2.45 -3.97
CA CYS A 113 15.56 1.23 -4.20
C CYS A 113 15.12 1.05 -5.67
N GLY A 114 15.17 2.11 -6.49
CA GLY A 114 14.74 2.07 -7.89
C GLY A 114 13.22 2.17 -8.09
N TYR A 115 12.44 2.34 -7.01
CA TYR A 115 10.98 2.45 -7.04
C TYR A 115 10.47 3.40 -5.97
N CYS A 116 9.21 3.83 -6.07
CA CYS A 116 8.51 4.59 -5.03
C CYS A 116 7.05 4.13 -4.98
N GLN A 117 6.67 3.47 -3.89
CA GLN A 117 5.32 2.95 -3.67
C GLN A 117 5.08 2.71 -2.17
N PRO A 118 3.82 2.55 -1.72
CA PRO A 118 3.52 2.08 -0.37
C PRO A 118 4.17 0.71 -0.11
N ILE A 119 4.75 0.52 1.07
CA ILE A 119 5.47 -0.70 1.45
C ILE A 119 4.97 -1.24 2.79
N ALA A 120 5.00 -2.56 2.92
CA ALA A 120 4.72 -3.25 4.17
C ALA A 120 5.97 -3.21 5.06
N VAL A 121 5.84 -2.69 6.28
CA VAL A 121 6.86 -2.69 7.33
C VAL A 121 6.43 -3.68 8.40
N ASN A 122 7.30 -4.65 8.69
CA ASN A 122 7.02 -5.75 9.60
C ASN A 122 7.58 -5.47 10.99
N LEU A 123 7.02 -6.17 11.98
CA LEU A 123 7.43 -6.13 13.39
C LEU A 123 7.41 -4.71 13.97
N VAL A 124 6.42 -3.90 13.56
CA VAL A 124 6.16 -2.58 14.15
C VAL A 124 5.57 -2.81 15.54
N THR A 125 6.43 -2.76 16.55
CA THR A 125 6.08 -2.95 17.97
C THR A 125 5.56 -1.67 18.61
N GLU A 126 6.01 -0.53 18.11
CA GLU A 126 5.59 0.80 18.55
C GLU A 126 5.40 1.71 17.34
N GLY A 127 4.54 2.71 17.51
CA GLY A 127 4.17 3.63 16.46
C GLY A 127 2.67 3.61 16.16
N ALA A 128 2.18 4.73 15.66
CA ALA A 128 0.78 4.90 15.31
C ALA A 128 0.62 5.59 13.96
N LYS A 129 -0.63 5.61 13.49
CA LYS A 129 -1.02 6.25 12.23
C LYS A 129 -0.43 7.66 12.11
N PHE A 130 0.15 7.93 10.94
CA PHE A 130 0.88 9.13 10.56
C PHE A 130 2.21 9.37 11.25
N GLU A 131 2.68 8.51 12.16
CA GLU A 131 4.00 8.71 12.76
C GLU A 131 5.12 8.38 11.78
N THR A 132 6.21 9.14 11.86
CA THR A 132 7.43 8.82 11.13
C THR A 132 8.21 7.77 11.90
N ILE A 133 8.64 6.73 11.20
CA ILE A 133 9.49 5.67 11.70
C ILE A 133 10.75 5.58 10.87
N ILE A 134 11.77 4.95 11.44
CA ILE A 134 12.92 4.43 10.72
C ILE A 134 12.65 2.95 10.49
N ALA A 135 12.71 2.53 9.23
CA ALA A 135 12.65 1.12 8.85
C ALA A 135 13.92 0.75 8.09
N ARG A 136 14.30 -0.52 8.16
CA ARG A 136 15.49 -1.03 7.46
C ARG A 136 15.14 -2.20 6.56
N THR A 137 15.89 -2.34 5.49
CA THR A 137 15.64 -3.39 4.50
C THR A 137 16.82 -4.33 4.33
N ASP A 138 16.50 -5.62 4.24
CA ASP A 138 17.40 -6.69 3.80
C ASP A 138 17.30 -6.97 2.29
N GLY A 139 16.56 -6.12 1.57
CA GLY A 139 16.27 -6.23 0.14
C GLY A 139 14.99 -7.02 -0.18
N ALA A 140 14.49 -7.84 0.74
CA ALA A 140 13.25 -8.61 0.54
C ALA A 140 12.08 -8.05 1.36
N ALA A 141 12.35 -7.60 2.58
CA ALA A 141 11.38 -7.07 3.51
C ALA A 141 11.84 -5.74 4.10
N TRP A 142 10.90 -5.04 4.72
CA TRP A 142 11.16 -3.89 5.57
C TRP A 142 10.87 -4.25 7.02
N TRP A 143 11.79 -3.90 7.90
CA TRP A 143 11.77 -4.17 9.32
C TRP A 143 11.72 -2.86 10.08
N PHE A 144 10.83 -2.78 11.06
CA PHE A 144 10.79 -1.66 11.99
C PHE A 144 12.09 -1.58 12.81
N ASP A 145 12.61 -0.37 12.98
CA ASP A 145 13.77 -0.08 13.84
C ASP A 145 13.31 0.73 15.05
N GLU A 146 12.87 1.97 14.81
CA GLU A 146 12.40 2.87 15.87
C GLU A 146 11.43 3.94 15.33
N CYS A 147 10.67 4.56 16.23
CA CYS A 147 9.99 5.82 15.93
C CYS A 147 11.01 6.96 15.75
N ASP A 148 10.87 7.76 14.70
CA ASP A 148 11.79 8.87 14.46
C ASP A 148 11.52 10.03 15.44
N ARG A 149 12.27 10.06 16.53
CA ARG A 149 12.18 11.08 17.57
C ARG A 149 12.53 12.50 17.09
N ARG A 150 13.11 12.64 15.89
CA ARG A 150 13.43 13.95 15.28
C ARG A 150 12.29 14.48 14.41
N ALA A 151 11.27 13.66 14.14
CA ALA A 151 10.11 14.09 13.36
C ALA A 151 9.27 15.09 14.16
N ASP A 152 8.70 16.08 13.47
CA ASP A 152 7.83 17.10 14.07
C ASP A 152 6.48 16.46 14.48
N PRO A 153 6.18 16.31 15.79
CA PRO A 153 4.96 15.66 16.24
C PRO A 153 3.70 16.45 15.86
N LEU A 154 3.80 17.77 15.68
CA LEU A 154 2.66 18.63 15.33
C LEU A 154 2.09 18.28 13.96
N ILE A 155 2.92 17.77 13.04
CA ILE A 155 2.46 17.33 11.72
C ILE A 155 1.59 16.09 11.86
N THR A 156 2.02 15.12 12.67
CA THR A 156 1.26 13.91 12.96
C THR A 156 -0.10 14.26 13.58
N ASP A 157 -0.11 15.16 14.56
CA ASP A 157 -1.35 15.58 15.23
C ASP A 157 -2.32 16.29 14.29
N LYS A 158 -1.82 17.19 13.43
CA LYS A 158 -2.63 17.85 12.40
C LYS A 158 -3.23 16.87 11.41
N LEU A 159 -2.46 15.90 10.93
CA LEU A 159 -2.99 14.87 10.03
C LEU A 159 -4.09 14.05 10.71
N ARG A 160 -3.92 13.69 11.98
CA ARG A 160 -4.94 12.99 12.77
C ARG A 160 -6.19 13.85 12.98
N GLU A 161 -6.03 15.14 13.24
CA GLU A 161 -7.14 16.09 13.40
C GLU A 161 -7.95 16.22 12.10
N GLN A 162 -7.28 16.42 10.97
CA GLN A 162 -7.92 16.50 9.66
C GLN A 162 -8.67 15.21 9.30
N LEU A 163 -8.10 14.06 9.66
CA LEU A 163 -8.76 12.77 9.46
C LEU A 163 -10.03 12.65 10.32
N LYS A 164 -10.00 13.13 11.57
CA LYS A 164 -11.19 13.17 12.45
C LYS A 164 -12.27 14.11 11.92
N GLN A 165 -11.87 15.21 11.29
CA GLN A 165 -12.77 16.17 10.64
C GLN A 165 -13.28 15.67 9.28
N VAL A 166 -12.84 14.49 8.82
CA VAL A 166 -13.19 13.90 7.52
C VAL A 166 -12.86 14.86 6.37
N THR A 167 -11.73 15.57 6.49
CA THR A 167 -11.32 16.54 5.46
C THR A 167 -10.93 15.79 4.18
N PRO A 168 -11.53 16.09 3.02
CA PRO A 168 -11.14 15.49 1.75
C PRO A 168 -9.65 15.73 1.43
N PRO A 169 -8.90 14.73 0.92
CA PRO A 169 -7.49 14.88 0.56
C PRO A 169 -7.14 16.12 -0.29
N GLU A 170 -8.02 16.54 -1.19
CA GLU A 170 -7.84 17.72 -2.06
C GLU A 170 -7.91 19.03 -1.26
N LYS A 171 -8.72 19.04 -0.20
CA LYS A 171 -8.92 20.17 0.70
C LYS A 171 -7.91 20.18 1.85
N LEU A 172 -7.06 19.14 1.96
CA LEU A 172 -6.05 19.06 3.00
C LEU A 172 -5.00 20.16 2.80
N HIS A 173 -4.98 21.10 3.74
CA HIS A 173 -4.08 22.23 3.71
C HIS A 173 -3.66 22.67 5.12
N PHE A 174 -2.34 22.76 5.34
CA PHE A 174 -1.73 23.42 6.49
C PHE A 174 -0.25 23.70 6.22
N ARG A 175 0.35 24.62 6.98
CA ARG A 175 1.77 24.97 6.86
C ARG A 175 2.66 23.73 7.03
N ARG A 176 3.61 23.53 6.10
CA ARG A 176 4.56 22.38 6.01
C ARG A 176 3.97 21.05 5.55
N LEU A 177 2.73 21.03 5.03
CA LEU A 177 2.23 19.84 4.33
C LEU A 177 3.07 19.57 3.07
N THR A 178 3.60 18.36 2.95
CA THR A 178 4.32 17.92 1.74
C THR A 178 3.43 17.03 0.86
N PRO A 179 3.77 16.84 -0.43
CA PRO A 179 3.07 15.89 -1.29
C PRO A 179 3.01 14.48 -0.69
N GLU A 180 4.11 13.99 -0.11
CA GLU A 180 4.18 12.66 0.52
C GLU A 180 3.24 12.52 1.72
N MET A 181 3.10 13.60 2.51
CA MET A 181 2.14 13.63 3.63
C MET A 181 0.70 13.56 3.11
N ARG A 182 0.39 14.27 2.02
CA ARG A 182 -0.93 14.18 1.37
C ARG A 182 -1.18 12.78 0.82
N THR A 183 -0.19 12.15 0.20
CA THR A 183 -0.28 10.78 -0.30
C THR A 183 -0.57 9.79 0.84
N VAL A 184 0.15 9.87 1.97
CA VAL A 184 -0.14 9.03 3.15
C VAL A 184 -1.54 9.29 3.69
N TYR A 185 -1.95 10.55 3.76
CA TYR A 185 -3.29 10.93 4.21
C TYR A 185 -4.36 10.33 3.31
N GLU A 186 -4.19 10.40 2.00
CA GLU A 186 -5.10 9.80 1.02
C GLU A 186 -5.18 8.27 1.19
N ILE A 187 -4.03 7.59 1.30
CA ILE A 187 -3.98 6.13 1.56
C ILE A 187 -4.77 5.77 2.82
N VAL A 188 -4.65 6.58 3.89
CA VAL A 188 -5.38 6.35 5.13
C VAL A 188 -6.88 6.65 4.99
N ALA A 189 -7.24 7.75 4.31
CA ALA A 189 -8.62 8.13 4.06
C ALA A 189 -9.35 7.08 3.21
N GLN A 190 -8.65 6.43 2.26
CA GLN A 190 -9.18 5.32 1.46
C GLN A 190 -9.53 4.07 2.29
N GLN A 191 -8.99 3.92 3.50
CA GLN A 191 -9.29 2.79 4.38
C GLN A 191 -10.25 3.16 5.53
N ALA A 192 -10.49 4.45 5.76
CA ALA A 192 -11.32 4.96 6.84
C ALA A 192 -12.82 4.87 6.49
N LYS A 193 -13.63 4.30 7.38
CA LYS A 193 -15.09 4.13 7.16
C LYS A 193 -15.81 5.46 7.07
N GLU A 194 -15.32 6.45 7.80
CA GLU A 194 -15.84 7.82 7.84
C GLU A 194 -15.78 8.49 6.47
N PHE A 195 -14.89 8.03 5.59
CA PHE A 195 -14.74 8.49 4.22
C PHE A 195 -15.55 7.66 3.21
N ALA A 196 -16.34 6.66 3.64
CA ALA A 196 -17.06 5.77 2.72
C ALA A 196 -17.98 6.53 1.75
N ALA A 197 -18.68 7.56 2.22
CA ALA A 197 -19.54 8.40 1.37
C ALA A 197 -18.72 9.17 0.31
N LEU A 198 -17.59 9.76 0.71
CA LEU A 198 -16.66 10.44 -0.20
C LEU A 198 -16.02 9.47 -1.20
N GLN A 199 -15.72 8.25 -0.77
CA GLN A 199 -15.18 7.22 -1.65
C GLN A 199 -16.22 6.73 -2.66
N GLN A 200 -17.46 6.57 -2.24
CA GLN A 200 -18.56 6.20 -3.13
C GLN A 200 -18.71 7.25 -4.23
N GLN A 201 -18.78 8.53 -3.85
CA GLN A 201 -18.86 9.64 -4.80
C GLN A 201 -17.72 9.62 -5.84
N ARG A 202 -16.47 9.40 -5.42
CA ARG A 202 -15.34 9.30 -6.37
C ARG A 202 -15.39 8.06 -7.27
N ARG A 203 -15.88 6.93 -6.76
CA ARG A 203 -16.03 5.71 -7.56
C ARG A 203 -17.10 5.91 -8.63
N ASP A 204 -18.22 6.52 -8.24
CA ASP A 204 -19.32 6.85 -9.13
C ASP A 204 -18.86 7.84 -10.22
N GLU A 205 -18.15 8.91 -9.83
CA GLU A 205 -17.57 9.88 -10.77
C GLU A 205 -16.65 9.20 -11.80
N LYS A 206 -15.73 8.34 -11.33
CA LYS A 206 -14.80 7.63 -12.22
C LYS A 206 -15.53 6.66 -13.15
N LEU A 207 -16.55 5.96 -12.65
CA LEU A 207 -17.37 5.05 -13.45
C LEU A 207 -18.08 5.83 -14.58
N LEU A 208 -18.72 6.95 -14.24
CA LEU A 208 -19.40 7.82 -15.19
C LEU A 208 -18.42 8.42 -16.22
N GLN A 209 -17.26 8.90 -15.76
CA GLN A 209 -16.23 9.47 -16.62
C GLN A 209 -15.71 8.42 -17.62
N GLN A 210 -15.46 7.19 -17.18
CA GLN A 210 -15.01 6.11 -18.06
C GLN A 210 -16.08 5.73 -19.08
N ALA A 211 -17.35 5.64 -18.67
CA ALA A 211 -18.46 5.33 -19.56
C ALA A 211 -18.62 6.39 -20.66
N LEU A 212 -18.58 7.68 -20.29
CA LEU A 212 -18.66 8.79 -21.24
C LEU A 212 -17.45 8.83 -22.18
N GLN A 213 -16.23 8.66 -21.66
CA GLN A 213 -15.02 8.67 -22.48
C GLN A 213 -15.00 7.56 -23.53
N MET A 214 -15.55 6.38 -23.22
CA MET A 214 -15.67 5.30 -24.22
C MET A 214 -16.65 5.65 -25.34
N GLY A 215 -17.67 6.45 -25.06
CA GLY A 215 -18.62 6.97 -26.06
C GLY A 215 -18.12 8.20 -26.82
N GLY A 216 -17.01 8.82 -26.40
CA GLY A 216 -16.49 10.07 -26.99
C GLY A 216 -16.86 11.35 -26.22
N GLY A 217 -17.55 11.22 -25.08
CA GLY A 217 -18.02 12.36 -24.28
C GLY A 217 -17.16 12.68 -23.06
N GLU A 218 -17.32 13.89 -22.52
CA GLU A 218 -16.65 14.36 -21.31
C GLU A 218 -17.63 14.64 -20.18
N LEU A 219 -17.35 14.11 -18.97
CA LEU A 219 -18.13 14.37 -17.77
C LEU A 219 -17.85 15.78 -17.22
N HIS A 220 -18.89 16.56 -16.92
CA HIS A 220 -18.78 17.84 -16.23
C HIS A 220 -19.16 17.78 -14.75
N GLU A 221 -20.37 17.31 -14.47
CA GLU A 221 -20.91 17.25 -13.12
C GLU A 221 -21.89 16.09 -13.01
N PHE A 222 -22.10 15.56 -11.81
CA PHE A 222 -23.20 14.65 -11.57
C PHE A 222 -23.82 14.89 -10.20
N VAL A 223 -25.12 14.64 -10.10
CA VAL A 223 -25.89 14.71 -8.86
C VAL A 223 -26.41 13.32 -8.54
N ASP A 224 -26.04 12.83 -7.37
CA ASP A 224 -26.55 11.59 -6.82
C ASP A 224 -28.02 11.75 -6.38
N ARG A 225 -28.91 10.91 -6.92
CA ARG A 225 -30.26 10.65 -6.41
C ARG A 225 -30.34 9.21 -5.92
N GLN A 226 -31.35 8.86 -5.12
CA GLN A 226 -31.46 7.53 -4.51
C GLN A 226 -31.22 6.37 -5.50
N ASP A 227 -31.88 6.40 -6.66
CA ASP A 227 -31.88 5.27 -7.61
C ASP A 227 -31.12 5.54 -8.92
N HIS A 228 -30.75 6.80 -9.19
CA HIS A 228 -30.11 7.22 -10.44
C HIS A 228 -29.15 8.40 -10.22
N TRP A 229 -28.27 8.66 -11.18
CA TRP A 229 -27.48 9.89 -11.26
C TRP A 229 -28.10 10.84 -12.29
N ILE A 230 -28.10 12.14 -12.00
CA ILE A 230 -28.29 13.17 -13.03
C ILE A 230 -26.89 13.59 -13.46
N VAL A 231 -26.55 13.38 -14.73
CA VAL A 231 -25.20 13.51 -15.26
C VAL A 231 -25.18 14.63 -16.29
N GLU A 232 -24.34 15.63 -16.10
CA GLU A 232 -24.04 16.66 -17.09
C GLU A 232 -22.74 16.30 -17.82
N TRP A 233 -22.81 16.29 -19.14
CA TRP A 233 -21.70 15.85 -19.99
C TRP A 233 -21.72 16.55 -21.34
N THR A 234 -20.65 16.44 -22.09
CA THR A 234 -20.46 17.12 -23.39
C THR A 234 -20.05 16.11 -24.46
N THR A 235 -20.58 16.24 -25.68
CA THR A 235 -20.15 15.45 -26.87
C THR A 235 -18.78 15.89 -27.37
N ALA A 236 -18.18 15.15 -28.31
CA ALA A 236 -16.91 15.55 -28.92
C ALA A 236 -17.00 16.91 -29.65
N ASP A 237 -18.20 17.24 -30.15
CA ASP A 237 -18.50 18.47 -30.87
C ASP A 237 -18.74 19.68 -29.94
N GLY A 238 -18.75 19.46 -28.62
CA GLY A 238 -18.90 20.52 -27.62
C GLY A 238 -20.36 20.80 -27.20
N GLU A 239 -21.33 19.97 -27.60
CA GLU A 239 -22.73 20.12 -27.15
C GLU A 239 -22.90 19.55 -25.75
N ARG A 240 -23.54 20.32 -24.85
CA ARG A 240 -23.76 19.94 -23.45
C ARG A 240 -25.13 19.31 -23.26
N HIS A 241 -25.17 18.19 -22.58
CA HIS A 241 -26.36 17.41 -22.30
C HIS A 241 -26.49 17.10 -20.81
N THR A 242 -27.73 16.80 -20.40
CA THR A 242 -28.05 16.35 -19.05
C THR A 242 -28.89 15.08 -19.15
N SER A 243 -28.40 13.97 -18.61
CA SER A 243 -29.07 12.66 -18.70
C SER A 243 -29.28 12.05 -17.31
N ALA A 244 -30.38 11.34 -17.12
CA ALA A 244 -30.64 10.53 -15.94
C ALA A 244 -30.17 9.09 -16.19
N ILE A 245 -29.25 8.59 -15.37
CA ILE A 245 -28.55 7.31 -15.56
C ILE A 245 -28.78 6.40 -14.37
N SER A 246 -29.24 5.17 -14.62
CA SER A 246 -29.44 4.13 -13.62
C SER A 246 -28.14 3.75 -12.91
N LYS A 247 -28.20 3.61 -11.58
CA LYS A 247 -27.04 3.18 -10.78
C LYS A 247 -26.72 1.69 -10.88
N THR A 248 -27.67 0.87 -11.32
CA THR A 248 -27.49 -0.60 -11.33
C THR A 248 -26.62 -1.07 -12.48
N ASP A 249 -26.76 -0.44 -13.64
CA ASP A 249 -26.30 -0.96 -14.93
C ASP A 249 -25.91 0.14 -15.93
N LEU A 250 -25.90 1.41 -15.53
CA LEU A 250 -25.62 2.57 -16.39
C LEU A 250 -26.63 2.76 -17.53
N THR A 251 -27.81 2.15 -17.45
CA THR A 251 -28.89 2.34 -18.41
C THR A 251 -29.39 3.78 -18.36
N VAL A 252 -29.60 4.37 -19.54
CA VAL A 252 -30.14 5.72 -19.68
C VAL A 252 -31.63 5.67 -19.35
N MET A 253 -32.02 6.26 -18.23
CA MET A 253 -33.43 6.40 -17.85
C MET A 253 -34.08 7.58 -18.57
N SER A 254 -33.31 8.62 -18.86
CA SER A 254 -33.73 9.74 -19.70
C SER A 254 -32.52 10.42 -20.30
N ALA A 255 -32.48 10.60 -21.62
CA ALA A 255 -31.37 11.25 -22.28
C ALA A 255 -31.36 12.78 -22.13
N GLY A 256 -32.46 13.40 -21.68
CA GLY A 256 -32.64 14.87 -21.67
C GLY A 256 -32.87 15.48 -23.06
N ILE A 257 -32.93 14.64 -24.09
CA ILE A 257 -33.31 14.94 -25.46
C ILE A 257 -34.44 13.99 -25.84
N CYS A 258 -35.40 14.41 -26.67
CA CYS A 258 -36.49 13.52 -27.10
C CYS A 258 -35.95 12.40 -27.99
N LEU A 259 -35.54 11.27 -27.41
CA LEU A 259 -35.21 10.02 -28.11
C LEU A 259 -36.48 9.19 -28.30
N SER A 260 -37.53 9.75 -28.91
CA SER A 260 -38.73 9.01 -29.39
C SER A 260 -39.36 7.99 -28.41
N GLY A 261 -39.12 8.09 -27.09
CA GLY A 261 -39.57 7.14 -26.07
C GLY A 261 -38.80 5.81 -25.99
N GLU A 262 -37.59 5.70 -26.57
CA GLU A 262 -36.77 4.47 -26.53
C GLU A 262 -35.51 4.58 -25.65
N ASP A 263 -35.46 5.56 -24.73
CA ASP A 263 -34.30 5.86 -23.89
C ASP A 263 -33.73 4.64 -23.15
N GLU A 264 -34.59 3.76 -22.62
CA GLU A 264 -34.22 2.58 -21.83
C GLU A 264 -33.47 1.49 -22.63
N LYS A 265 -33.38 1.61 -23.97
CA LYS A 265 -32.63 0.65 -24.80
C LYS A 265 -31.13 0.94 -24.87
N PHE A 266 -30.68 2.05 -24.28
CA PHE A 266 -29.32 2.53 -24.40
C PHE A 266 -28.62 2.61 -23.05
N ASP A 267 -27.34 2.27 -23.04
CA ASP A 267 -26.45 2.55 -21.92
C ASP A 267 -25.73 3.89 -22.12
N LEU A 268 -25.16 4.43 -21.05
CA LEU A 268 -24.43 5.70 -21.08
C LEU A 268 -23.31 5.73 -22.13
N GLN A 269 -22.73 4.58 -22.47
CA GLN A 269 -21.66 4.48 -23.47
C GLN A 269 -22.19 4.69 -24.89
N SER A 270 -23.30 4.02 -25.22
CA SER A 270 -23.94 4.06 -26.53
C SER A 270 -24.69 5.38 -26.77
N LEU A 271 -25.10 6.07 -25.69
CA LEU A 271 -25.81 7.33 -25.77
C LEU A 271 -25.04 8.40 -26.54
N VAL A 272 -23.74 8.54 -26.29
CA VAL A 272 -22.92 9.60 -26.89
C VAL A 272 -22.90 9.50 -28.42
N GLY A 273 -22.63 8.30 -28.95
CA GLY A 273 -22.59 8.09 -30.40
C GLY A 273 -23.93 8.30 -31.11
N ILE A 274 -25.06 8.11 -30.41
CA ILE A 274 -26.40 8.36 -30.96
C ILE A 274 -26.69 9.86 -31.05
N VAL A 275 -26.25 10.63 -30.05
CA VAL A 275 -26.42 12.08 -30.07
C VAL A 275 -25.63 12.67 -31.25
N GLU A 276 -24.41 12.21 -31.47
CA GLU A 276 -23.57 12.66 -32.59
C GLU A 276 -24.16 12.26 -33.96
N GLN A 277 -24.64 11.02 -34.12
CA GLN A 277 -25.26 10.56 -35.38
C GLN A 277 -26.57 11.28 -35.75
N ARG A 278 -27.21 11.99 -34.81
CA ARG A 278 -28.48 12.68 -35.07
C ARG A 278 -28.29 14.05 -35.73
N TYR A 279 -27.06 14.55 -35.80
CA TYR A 279 -26.70 15.85 -36.37
C TYR A 279 -25.87 15.76 -37.68
N GLU A 280 -25.65 14.56 -38.21
CA GLU A 280 -25.28 14.34 -39.63
C GLU A 280 -26.52 14.33 -40.55
#